data_AF-A0A2J7Q8Y6-F1
#
_entry.id   AF-A0A2J7Q8Y6-F1
#
_cell.length_a   1.000
_cell.length_b   1.000
_cell.length_c   1.000
_cell.angle_alpha   90.00
_cell.angle_beta   90.00
_cell.angle_gamma   90.00
#
_symmetry.space_group_name_H-M   'P 1'
#
loop_
_entity.id
_entity.type
_entity.pdbx_description
1 polymer ?
#
loop_
_entity_poly.entity_id
_entity_poly.type
_entity_poly.pdbx_seq_one_letter_code
_entity_poly.pdbx_strand_id
1 'polypeptide(L)'
;MCFNSFAHCVAEFADTDKELQVSIIVSPVPKDNVARRLILSWENASPLSGDWIGLFNEEPTDLSIPLFVVQPHNPSGWAETTSHETASYSQDLGYSKKCLGFWAAYKSAGNSTLASSCLHTEPTWMSDLKTELSPLLLRQIFLPGTHDAGAYDRYNSSSANNLIVKYTITQEEDILSQLVNGVRYLDIRAAYYNDRNDVWWVNHGAVPIHPLQTVFDDVQTFLQNTNEIVILDFHEFPDSIQALLFMRSCLSTWSENLGILQLCHH
;
A
#
# COMPACT_ATOMS: atom_id res chain seq x y z
N MET A 1 33.40 2.91 -1.28
CA MET A 1 33.94 2.38 -0.02
C MET A 1 33.85 3.48 1.02
N CYS A 2 33.01 3.32 2.03
CA CYS A 2 33.25 3.87 3.36
C CYS A 2 33.26 2.67 4.30
N PHE A 3 34.46 2.33 4.74
CA PHE A 3 34.70 1.29 5.73
C PHE A 3 34.64 1.93 7.12
N ASN A 4 34.00 1.20 8.03
CA ASN A 4 34.02 1.32 9.49
C ASN A 4 33.06 2.32 10.18
N SER A 5 32.28 1.73 11.09
CA SER A 5 31.38 2.30 12.10
C SER A 5 29.98 2.73 11.63
N PHE A 6 29.07 1.76 11.63
CA PHE A 6 27.62 1.92 11.51
C PHE A 6 27.03 2.92 12.53
N ALA A 7 27.72 3.19 13.65
CA ALA A 7 27.25 4.06 14.71
C ALA A 7 27.41 5.56 14.41
N HIS A 8 28.28 5.96 13.47
CA HIS A 8 28.52 7.38 13.18
C HIS A 8 27.59 7.95 12.10
N CYS A 9 27.11 7.16 11.14
CA CYS A 9 26.16 7.64 10.12
C CYS A 9 24.73 7.84 10.64
N VAL A 10 24.36 7.24 11.77
CA VAL A 10 23.00 7.39 12.34
C VAL A 10 22.86 8.72 13.10
N ALA A 11 23.97 9.30 13.57
CA ALA A 11 23.95 10.52 14.38
C ALA A 11 23.66 11.81 13.57
N GLU A 12 23.94 11.83 12.26
CA GLU A 12 23.71 13.01 11.41
C GLU A 12 22.27 13.13 10.86
N PHE A 13 21.41 12.13 11.12
CA PHE A 13 19.99 12.15 10.75
C PHE A 13 19.05 11.97 11.96
N ALA A 14 19.57 12.09 13.18
CA ALA A 14 18.74 12.11 14.37
C ALA A 14 18.00 13.46 14.45
N ASP A 15 16.84 13.52 13.78
CA ASP A 15 15.87 14.58 13.97
C ASP A 15 15.49 14.64 15.46
N THR A 16 15.85 15.73 16.11
CA THR A 16 15.60 15.96 17.55
C THR A 16 14.19 16.46 17.85
N ASP A 17 13.39 16.76 16.81
CA ASP A 17 12.01 17.24 16.92
C ASP A 17 11.02 16.23 16.31
N LYS A 18 11.10 14.96 16.73
CA LYS A 18 10.12 13.98 16.28
C LYS A 18 8.76 14.25 16.91
N GLU A 19 7.83 14.71 16.09
CA GLU A 19 6.44 14.97 16.47
C GLU A 19 5.72 13.66 16.91
N LEU A 20 4.80 13.78 17.87
CA LEU A 20 3.93 12.69 18.31
C LEU A 20 3.08 12.22 17.13
N GLN A 21 3.18 10.95 16.80
CA GLN A 21 2.40 10.35 15.71
C GLN A 21 1.45 9.29 16.24
N VAL A 22 0.25 9.27 15.69
CA VAL A 22 -0.72 8.20 15.85
C VAL A 22 -1.21 7.79 14.48
N SER A 23 -1.40 6.50 14.23
CA SER A 23 -1.79 5.96 12.92
C SER A 23 -2.68 4.73 13.08
N ILE A 24 -3.35 4.38 11.97
CA ILE A 24 -4.17 3.18 11.83
C ILE A 24 -3.52 2.30 10.77
N ILE A 25 -3.30 1.04 11.10
CA ILE A 25 -2.81 0.01 10.18
C ILE A 25 -3.93 -1.01 9.97
N VAL A 26 -4.15 -1.42 8.73
CA VAL A 26 -5.05 -2.54 8.40
C VAL A 26 -4.23 -3.82 8.43
N SER A 27 -4.58 -4.74 9.33
CA SER A 27 -3.88 -6.03 9.46
C SER A 27 -4.09 -6.88 8.21
N PRO A 28 -3.01 -7.41 7.60
CA PRO A 28 -3.10 -8.36 6.50
C PRO A 28 -3.39 -9.79 6.97
N VAL A 29 -3.43 -10.03 8.29
CA VAL A 29 -3.62 -11.38 8.86
C VAL A 29 -5.05 -11.52 9.35
N PRO A 30 -5.88 -12.38 8.72
CA PRO A 30 -7.19 -12.71 9.24
C PRO A 30 -7.09 -13.44 10.58
N LYS A 31 -8.00 -13.11 11.49
CA LYS A 31 -8.11 -13.74 12.81
C LYS A 31 -9.57 -14.00 13.10
N ASP A 32 -9.90 -15.20 13.57
CA ASP A 32 -11.27 -15.67 13.81
C ASP A 32 -12.18 -15.51 12.57
N ASN A 33 -11.65 -15.81 11.38
CA ASN A 33 -12.30 -15.62 10.08
C ASN A 33 -12.65 -14.17 9.69
N VAL A 34 -12.15 -13.18 10.44
CA VAL A 34 -12.31 -11.75 10.16
C VAL A 34 -10.97 -11.20 9.66
N ALA A 35 -10.97 -10.68 8.43
CA ALA A 35 -9.83 -9.98 7.83
C ALA A 35 -9.85 -8.48 8.18
N ARG A 36 -8.78 -7.77 7.81
CA ARG A 36 -8.73 -6.29 7.82
C ARG A 36 -8.98 -5.65 9.19
N ARG A 37 -8.54 -6.31 10.26
CA ARG A 37 -8.62 -5.75 11.62
C ARG A 37 -7.76 -4.49 11.72
N LEU A 38 -8.29 -3.48 12.40
CA LEU A 38 -7.58 -2.23 12.61
C LEU A 38 -6.61 -2.37 13.79
N ILE A 39 -5.40 -1.87 13.59
CA ILE A 39 -4.35 -1.76 14.60
C ILE A 39 -4.06 -0.28 14.81
N LEU A 40 -4.12 0.18 16.04
CA LEU A 40 -3.60 1.50 16.41
C LEU A 40 -2.10 1.41 16.58
N SER A 41 -1.35 2.38 16.07
CA SER A 41 0.09 2.51 16.30
C SER A 41 0.45 3.94 16.67
N TRP A 42 1.42 4.11 17.55
CA TRP A 42 1.93 5.41 17.94
C TRP A 42 3.45 5.41 18.03
N GLU A 43 4.04 6.58 17.78
CA GLU A 43 5.48 6.82 17.81
C GLU A 43 5.77 8.19 18.44
N ASN A 44 6.96 8.32 19.03
CA ASN A 44 7.46 9.55 19.66
C ASN A 44 6.54 10.14 20.74
N ALA A 45 5.73 9.31 21.40
CA ALA A 45 4.91 9.74 22.52
C ALA A 45 5.75 10.01 23.78
N SER A 46 5.24 10.88 24.64
CA SER A 46 5.75 11.08 26.00
C SER A 46 4.62 10.82 27.00
N PRO A 47 4.28 9.54 27.27
CA PRO A 47 3.04 9.22 27.96
C PRO A 47 2.97 9.74 29.39
N LEU A 48 1.89 10.45 29.71
CA LEU A 48 1.57 10.89 31.05
C LEU A 48 0.47 10.00 31.66
N SER A 49 0.40 10.00 33.00
CA SER A 49 -0.64 9.25 33.71
C SER A 49 -2.03 9.75 33.32
N GLY A 50 -2.84 8.84 32.77
CA GLY A 50 -4.21 9.12 32.34
C GLY A 50 -4.35 9.43 30.85
N ASP A 51 -3.24 9.54 30.11
CA ASP A 51 -3.28 9.61 28.65
C ASP A 51 -3.82 8.30 28.06
N TRP A 52 -4.41 8.40 26.89
CA TRP A 52 -4.99 7.27 26.18
C TRP A 52 -5.04 7.52 24.68
N ILE A 53 -5.13 6.43 23.92
CA ILE A 53 -5.27 6.46 22.47
C ILE A 53 -6.60 5.82 22.12
N GLY A 54 -7.39 6.53 21.32
CA GLY A 54 -8.71 6.11 20.88
C GLY A 54 -8.78 5.79 19.40
N LEU A 55 -9.61 4.80 19.05
CA LEU A 55 -10.14 4.62 17.69
C LEU A 55 -11.55 5.22 17.62
N PHE A 56 -11.87 5.91 16.53
CA PHE A 56 -13.14 6.58 16.30
C PHE A 56 -13.63 6.32 14.87
N ASN A 57 -14.94 6.49 14.64
CA ASN A 57 -15.59 6.43 13.33
C ASN A 57 -15.74 7.80 12.65
N GLU A 58 -15.26 8.85 13.29
CA GLU A 58 -15.30 10.24 12.81
C GLU A 58 -14.15 11.03 13.42
N GLU A 59 -13.92 12.25 12.94
CA GLU A 59 -12.86 13.10 13.45
C GLU A 59 -13.07 13.37 14.95
N PRO A 60 -12.09 13.05 15.81
CA PRO A 60 -12.30 13.02 17.25
C PRO A 60 -12.34 14.42 17.85
N THR A 61 -13.47 14.74 18.48
CA THR A 61 -13.67 15.92 19.33
C THR A 61 -13.46 15.56 20.80
N ASP A 62 -13.59 16.54 21.70
CA ASP A 62 -13.55 16.31 23.15
C ASP A 62 -14.81 15.62 23.69
N LEU A 63 -15.83 15.39 22.86
CA LEU A 63 -17.06 14.68 23.24
C LEU A 63 -17.23 13.34 22.51
N SER A 64 -16.34 13.02 21.58
CA SER A 64 -16.42 11.80 20.78
C SER A 64 -16.27 10.55 21.65
N ILE A 65 -17.09 9.54 21.37
CA ILE A 65 -17.05 8.25 22.07
C ILE A 65 -16.13 7.30 21.27
N PRO A 66 -15.05 6.78 21.88
CA PRO A 66 -14.14 5.88 21.18
C PRO A 66 -14.77 4.49 20.97
N LEU A 67 -14.50 3.89 19.82
CA LEU A 67 -14.78 2.48 19.52
C LEU A 67 -13.85 1.54 20.29
N PHE A 68 -12.62 1.99 20.54
CA PHE A 68 -11.59 1.25 21.24
C PHE A 68 -10.63 2.21 21.95
N VAL A 69 -10.08 1.79 23.08
CA VAL A 69 -9.13 2.59 23.88
C VAL A 69 -7.95 1.73 24.32
N VAL A 70 -6.74 2.28 24.24
CA VAL A 70 -5.53 1.72 24.84
C VAL A 70 -4.76 2.80 25.61
N GLN A 71 -4.09 2.41 26.70
CA GLN A 71 -3.19 3.29 27.43
C GLN A 71 -1.76 3.14 26.88
N PRO A 72 -1.12 4.22 26.40
CA PRO A 72 0.27 4.16 25.96
C PRO A 72 1.19 4.10 27.19
N HIS A 73 1.91 3.00 27.36
CA HIS A 73 2.93 2.87 28.42
C HIS A 73 4.35 3.20 27.96
N ASN A 74 4.58 3.19 26.65
CA ASN A 74 5.88 3.43 26.03
C ASN A 74 5.75 4.53 24.97
N PRO A 75 6.86 5.23 24.64
CA PRO A 75 6.89 6.23 23.56
C PRO A 75 6.40 5.72 22.21
N SER A 76 6.56 4.43 21.96
CA SER A 76 6.04 3.77 20.77
C SER A 76 5.35 2.46 21.11
N GLY A 77 4.44 2.05 20.24
CA GLY A 77 3.71 0.81 20.41
C GLY A 77 2.57 0.65 19.43
N TRP A 78 1.83 -0.45 19.62
CA TRP A 78 0.66 -0.76 18.84
C TRP A 78 -0.37 -1.54 19.67
N ALA A 79 -1.62 -1.52 19.24
CA ALA A 79 -2.72 -2.27 19.85
C ALA A 79 -3.70 -2.78 18.79
N GLU A 80 -3.93 -4.10 18.78
CA GLU A 80 -5.00 -4.72 18.00
C GLU A 80 -6.37 -4.31 18.54
N THR A 81 -7.24 -3.85 17.65
CA THR A 81 -8.64 -3.53 17.99
C THR A 81 -9.58 -4.67 17.60
N THR A 82 -10.84 -4.57 18.02
CA THR A 82 -11.93 -5.45 17.56
C THR A 82 -12.62 -4.92 16.30
N SER A 83 -12.28 -3.70 15.87
CA SER A 83 -12.82 -3.07 14.67
C SER A 83 -12.10 -3.58 13.42
N HIS A 84 -12.80 -3.57 12.29
CA HIS A 84 -12.26 -3.96 10.99
C HIS A 84 -12.70 -2.97 9.92
N GLU A 85 -11.82 -2.72 8.96
CA GLU A 85 -12.16 -1.94 7.78
C GLU A 85 -12.94 -2.81 6.78
N THR A 86 -13.82 -2.18 6.01
CA THR A 86 -14.53 -2.85 4.91
C THR A 86 -13.95 -2.35 3.61
N ALA A 87 -13.31 -3.25 2.86
CA ALA A 87 -12.60 -2.91 1.63
C ALA A 87 -13.46 -2.07 0.67
N SER A 88 -13.09 -0.81 0.50
CA SER A 88 -13.72 0.08 -0.47
C SER A 88 -13.39 -0.38 -1.89
N TYR A 89 -14.33 -0.23 -2.83
CA TYR A 89 -14.04 -0.52 -4.24
C TYR A 89 -13.22 0.62 -4.86
N SER A 90 -12.37 0.30 -5.82
CA SER A 90 -11.52 1.26 -6.54
C SER A 90 -12.28 2.49 -7.03
N GLN A 91 -13.52 2.31 -7.49
CA GLN A 91 -14.42 3.37 -7.97
C GLN A 91 -14.77 4.42 -6.89
N ASP A 92 -14.76 4.03 -5.61
CA ASP A 92 -15.19 4.88 -4.48
C ASP A 92 -14.02 5.61 -3.80
N LEU A 93 -12.78 5.21 -4.11
CA LEU A 93 -11.57 5.77 -3.48
C LEU A 93 -11.22 7.15 -4.03
N GLY A 94 -11.42 7.37 -5.33
CA GLY A 94 -11.04 8.61 -6.03
C GLY A 94 -9.51 8.79 -6.13
N TYR A 95 -9.08 9.97 -6.60
CA TYR A 95 -7.67 10.29 -6.88
C TYR A 95 -7.13 11.44 -6.02
N SER A 96 -7.86 11.80 -4.97
CA SER A 96 -7.41 12.73 -3.94
C SER A 96 -7.38 12.03 -2.59
N LYS A 97 -6.46 12.44 -1.71
CA LYS A 97 -6.36 11.93 -0.34
C LYS A 97 -7.71 12.03 0.37
N LYS A 98 -8.17 10.91 0.93
CA LYS A 98 -9.50 10.79 1.55
C LYS A 98 -9.47 9.84 2.73
N CYS A 99 -10.07 10.25 3.85
CA CYS A 99 -10.29 9.38 5.01
C CYS A 99 -11.34 8.29 4.72
N LEU A 100 -11.08 7.07 5.17
CA LEU A 100 -11.89 5.86 5.00
C LEU A 100 -12.82 5.60 6.19
N GLY A 101 -13.19 6.65 6.94
CA GLY A 101 -14.18 6.57 8.02
C GLY A 101 -13.63 6.10 9.37
N PHE A 102 -12.31 5.97 9.53
CA PHE A 102 -11.69 5.66 10.82
C PHE A 102 -10.65 6.70 11.19
N TRP A 103 -10.62 7.04 12.48
CA TRP A 103 -9.69 8.00 13.06
C TRP A 103 -9.03 7.46 14.30
N ALA A 104 -7.75 7.77 14.47
CA ALA A 104 -7.01 7.55 15.69
C ALA A 104 -6.69 8.90 16.32
N ALA A 105 -6.77 8.98 17.65
CA ALA A 105 -6.26 10.14 18.37
C ALA A 105 -5.56 9.75 19.66
N TYR A 106 -4.45 10.43 19.92
CA TYR A 106 -3.82 10.49 21.21
C TYR A 106 -4.49 11.60 22.02
N LYS A 107 -5.04 11.23 23.18
CA LYS A 107 -5.81 12.09 24.07
C LYS A 107 -5.08 12.24 25.41
N SER A 108 -5.01 13.46 25.91
CA SER A 108 -4.50 13.69 27.26
C SER A 108 -5.49 13.18 28.33
N ALA A 109 -5.03 13.08 29.57
CA ALA A 109 -5.92 12.84 30.71
C ALA A 109 -7.10 13.84 30.82
N GLY A 110 -6.94 15.06 30.30
CA GLY A 110 -7.98 16.10 30.23
C GLY A 110 -8.88 15.99 29.00
N ASN A 111 -8.77 14.93 28.21
CA ASN A 111 -9.49 14.65 26.97
C ASN A 111 -9.14 15.55 25.76
N SER A 112 -8.09 16.37 25.86
CA SER A 112 -7.61 17.18 24.74
C SER A 112 -6.91 16.30 23.70
N THR A 113 -7.18 16.50 22.42
CA THR A 113 -6.43 15.84 21.32
C THR A 113 -5.02 16.41 21.24
N LEU A 114 -4.00 15.55 21.41
CA LEU A 114 -2.60 15.90 21.27
C LEU A 114 -2.06 15.56 19.86
N ALA A 115 -2.58 14.50 19.26
CA ALA A 115 -2.33 14.13 17.87
C ALA A 115 -3.52 13.34 17.35
N SER A 116 -3.82 13.46 16.06
CA SER A 116 -4.83 12.64 15.39
C SER A 116 -4.44 12.35 13.96
N SER A 117 -4.93 11.24 13.44
CA SER A 117 -4.86 10.92 12.02
C SER A 117 -6.05 10.05 11.63
N CYS A 118 -6.36 9.97 10.34
CA CYS A 118 -7.37 9.07 9.83
C CYS A 118 -6.72 7.97 9.01
N LEU A 119 -7.38 6.81 8.92
CA LEU A 119 -7.07 5.84 7.88
C LEU A 119 -7.44 6.48 6.54
N HIS A 120 -6.49 6.70 5.64
CA HIS A 120 -6.74 7.38 4.36
C HIS A 120 -6.00 6.75 3.20
N THR A 121 -6.46 7.07 1.99
CA THR A 121 -5.74 6.80 0.73
C THR A 121 -4.53 7.73 0.57
N GLU A 122 -3.62 7.38 -0.34
CA GLU A 122 -2.43 8.18 -0.69
C GLU A 122 -2.19 8.24 -2.21
N PRO A 123 -3.14 8.75 -3.01
CA PRO A 123 -3.04 8.71 -4.47
C PRO A 123 -2.04 9.71 -5.04
N THR A 124 -1.62 10.74 -4.28
CA THR A 124 -0.82 11.87 -4.78
C THR A 124 0.46 12.12 -4.00
N TRP A 125 0.89 11.18 -3.14
CA TRP A 125 1.98 11.42 -2.19
C TRP A 125 3.30 11.85 -2.84
N MET A 126 3.63 11.38 -4.06
CA MET A 126 4.87 11.79 -4.72
C MET A 126 4.78 13.24 -5.21
N SER A 127 3.62 13.65 -5.73
CA SER A 127 3.34 15.02 -6.13
C SER A 127 3.27 15.97 -4.94
N ASP A 128 2.67 15.53 -3.84
CA ASP A 128 2.54 16.31 -2.60
C ASP A 128 3.91 16.56 -1.96
N LEU A 129 4.83 15.59 -2.06
CA LEU A 129 6.22 15.68 -1.56
C LEU A 129 7.24 16.02 -2.66
N LYS A 130 6.80 16.61 -3.77
CA LYS A 130 7.66 16.85 -4.95
C LYS A 130 8.90 17.68 -4.62
N THR A 131 8.79 18.66 -3.72
CA THR A 131 9.90 19.53 -3.31
C THR A 131 11.01 18.77 -2.62
N GLU A 132 10.67 17.77 -1.82
CA GLU A 132 11.55 16.91 -1.05
C GLU A 132 12.11 15.77 -1.92
N LEU A 133 11.29 15.22 -2.81
CA LEU A 133 11.63 14.05 -3.62
C LEU A 133 12.38 14.38 -4.91
N SER A 134 12.10 15.52 -5.56
CA SER A 134 12.69 15.85 -6.86
C SER A 134 14.22 15.95 -6.90
N PRO A 135 14.94 16.34 -5.83
CA PRO A 135 16.40 16.31 -5.82
C PRO A 135 17.00 14.91 -5.67
N LEU A 136 16.19 13.91 -5.29
CA LEU A 136 16.63 12.56 -4.99
C LEU A 136 16.63 11.69 -6.25
N LEU A 137 17.61 10.80 -6.36
CA LEU A 137 17.54 9.70 -7.32
C LEU A 137 16.47 8.71 -6.87
N LEU A 138 15.86 8.00 -7.82
CA LEU A 138 14.83 6.99 -7.52
C LEU A 138 15.29 5.95 -6.47
N ARG A 139 16.57 5.54 -6.50
CA ARG A 139 17.18 4.63 -5.51
C ARG A 139 17.25 5.19 -4.08
N GLN A 140 17.10 6.50 -3.92
CA GLN A 140 17.14 7.18 -2.62
C GLN A 140 15.73 7.41 -2.05
N ILE A 141 14.69 7.09 -2.81
CA ILE A 141 13.29 7.25 -2.41
C ILE A 141 12.79 5.90 -1.89
N PHE A 142 12.08 5.92 -0.77
CA PHE A 142 11.31 4.76 -0.33
C PHE A 142 10.06 4.64 -1.21
N LEU A 143 9.96 3.54 -1.95
CA LEU A 143 8.84 3.26 -2.85
C LEU A 143 8.07 2.05 -2.32
N PRO A 144 6.81 2.23 -1.87
CA PRO A 144 5.95 1.11 -1.54
C PRO A 144 5.70 0.25 -2.78
N GLY A 145 5.87 -1.06 -2.64
CA GLY A 145 5.66 -2.02 -3.72
C GLY A 145 4.87 -3.24 -3.27
N THR A 146 4.22 -3.90 -4.22
CA THR A 146 3.44 -5.12 -3.99
C THR A 146 4.04 -6.28 -4.77
N HIS A 147 4.22 -7.42 -4.09
CA HIS A 147 4.70 -8.68 -4.67
C HIS A 147 3.56 -9.39 -5.38
N ASP A 148 3.84 -9.88 -6.59
CA ASP A 148 2.86 -10.52 -7.48
C ASP A 148 1.54 -9.72 -7.53
N ALA A 149 1.63 -8.43 -7.84
CA ALA A 149 0.58 -7.44 -7.65
C ALA A 149 -0.73 -7.78 -8.38
N GLY A 150 -0.62 -8.49 -9.51
CA GLY A 150 -1.74 -8.97 -10.31
C GLY A 150 -2.45 -10.20 -9.74
N ALA A 151 -1.88 -10.85 -8.73
CA ALA A 151 -2.47 -12.01 -8.08
C ALA A 151 -3.41 -11.62 -6.94
N TYR A 152 -4.45 -10.84 -7.28
CA TYR A 152 -5.43 -10.32 -6.32
C TYR A 152 -6.77 -11.04 -6.37
N ASP A 153 -7.36 -11.25 -5.19
CA ASP A 153 -8.76 -11.64 -5.01
C ASP A 153 -9.20 -11.23 -3.60
N ARG A 154 -10.46 -10.77 -3.46
CA ARG A 154 -10.94 -10.30 -2.15
C ARG A 154 -11.06 -11.46 -1.19
N TYR A 155 -10.66 -11.24 0.06
CA TYR A 155 -10.77 -12.28 1.08
C TYR A 155 -12.22 -12.76 1.22
N ASN A 156 -12.39 -14.07 1.06
CA ASN A 156 -13.64 -14.76 1.30
C ASN A 156 -13.40 -15.89 2.28
N SER A 157 -14.01 -15.81 3.46
CA SER A 157 -13.86 -16.82 4.52
C SER A 157 -14.31 -18.23 4.11
N SER A 158 -15.21 -18.33 3.13
CA SER A 158 -15.65 -19.62 2.57
C SER A 158 -14.58 -20.26 1.67
N SER A 159 -13.72 -19.43 1.08
CA SER A 159 -12.62 -19.84 0.20
C SER A 159 -11.27 -19.89 0.92
N ALA A 160 -11.19 -19.49 2.19
CA ALA A 160 -9.93 -19.44 2.96
C ALA A 160 -9.20 -20.80 3.06
N ASN A 161 -9.95 -21.91 2.98
CA ASN A 161 -9.39 -23.26 2.96
C ASN A 161 -9.11 -23.79 1.55
N ASN A 162 -9.44 -23.05 0.49
CA ASN A 162 -9.11 -23.42 -0.88
C ASN A 162 -7.60 -23.25 -1.07
N LEU A 163 -6.88 -24.36 -1.22
CA LEU A 163 -5.43 -24.37 -1.36
C LEU A 163 -4.94 -23.57 -2.56
N ILE A 164 -5.73 -23.48 -3.64
CA ILE A 164 -5.37 -22.67 -4.80
C ILE A 164 -5.35 -21.20 -4.36
N VAL A 165 -6.47 -20.67 -3.87
CA VAL A 165 -6.57 -19.29 -3.37
C VAL A 165 -5.48 -18.99 -2.33
N LYS A 166 -5.27 -19.89 -1.38
CA LYS A 166 -4.28 -19.73 -0.30
C LYS A 166 -2.83 -19.61 -0.80
N TYR A 167 -2.48 -20.26 -1.91
CA TYR A 167 -1.11 -20.29 -2.42
C TYR A 167 -0.93 -19.50 -3.71
N THR A 168 -1.99 -18.90 -4.27
CA THR A 168 -1.91 -18.10 -5.49
C THR A 168 -2.27 -16.65 -5.28
N ILE A 169 -3.04 -16.27 -4.25
CA ILE A 169 -3.45 -14.88 -4.03
C ILE A 169 -2.52 -14.22 -3.02
N THR A 170 -1.91 -13.11 -3.41
CA THR A 170 -0.98 -12.33 -2.59
C THR A 170 -1.56 -11.00 -2.16
N GLN A 171 -2.57 -10.49 -2.88
CA GLN A 171 -3.20 -9.20 -2.63
C GLN A 171 -4.73 -9.33 -2.51
N GLU A 172 -5.36 -8.49 -1.67
CA GLU A 172 -6.83 -8.35 -1.66
C GLU A 172 -7.32 -7.25 -2.61
N GLU A 173 -6.48 -6.24 -2.84
CA GLU A 173 -6.81 -5.04 -3.59
C GLU A 173 -6.48 -5.20 -5.08
N ASP A 174 -7.34 -4.70 -5.96
CA ASP A 174 -7.04 -4.59 -7.39
C ASP A 174 -5.92 -3.58 -7.66
N ILE A 175 -5.38 -3.54 -8.89
CA ILE A 175 -4.23 -2.70 -9.24
C ILE A 175 -4.55 -1.22 -8.98
N LEU A 176 -5.72 -0.76 -9.39
CA LEU A 176 -6.11 0.63 -9.17
C LEU A 176 -6.18 0.98 -7.67
N SER A 177 -6.76 0.11 -6.84
CA SER A 177 -6.84 0.30 -5.39
C SER A 177 -5.45 0.28 -4.74
N GLN A 178 -4.54 -0.60 -5.18
CA GLN A 178 -3.15 -0.60 -4.71
C GLN A 178 -2.48 0.76 -4.98
N LEU A 179 -2.62 1.30 -6.20
CA LEU A 179 -2.05 2.59 -6.58
C LEU A 179 -2.67 3.76 -5.79
N VAL A 180 -3.99 3.78 -5.63
CA VAL A 180 -4.68 4.82 -4.86
C VAL A 180 -4.32 4.77 -3.37
N ASN A 181 -4.00 3.60 -2.83
CA ASN A 181 -3.49 3.44 -1.47
C ASN A 181 -1.99 3.73 -1.32
N GLY A 182 -1.29 4.15 -2.38
CA GLY A 182 0.07 4.68 -2.33
C GLY A 182 1.16 3.77 -2.92
N VAL A 183 0.81 2.58 -3.44
CA VAL A 183 1.77 1.70 -4.12
C VAL A 183 2.30 2.36 -5.39
N ARG A 184 3.60 2.25 -5.64
CA ARG A 184 4.25 2.80 -6.85
C ARG A 184 5.16 1.81 -7.56
N TYR A 185 5.40 0.63 -6.99
CA TYR A 185 6.13 -0.46 -7.62
C TYR A 185 5.25 -1.71 -7.69
N LEU A 186 4.93 -2.16 -8.90
CA LEU A 186 4.08 -3.33 -9.13
C LEU A 186 4.93 -4.46 -9.74
N ASP A 187 5.06 -5.57 -9.02
CA ASP A 187 5.57 -6.82 -9.57
C ASP A 187 4.48 -7.51 -10.41
N ILE A 188 4.69 -7.61 -11.72
CA ILE A 188 3.76 -8.16 -12.69
C ILE A 188 4.36 -9.40 -13.37
N ARG A 189 3.74 -10.55 -13.10
CA ARG A 189 4.17 -11.84 -13.64
C ARG A 189 3.30 -12.21 -14.84
N ALA A 190 3.82 -11.98 -16.05
CA ALA A 190 3.05 -12.15 -17.28
C ALA A 190 3.32 -13.50 -17.97
N ALA A 191 2.26 -14.11 -18.50
CA ALA A 191 2.34 -15.33 -19.30
C ALA A 191 1.41 -15.27 -20.53
N TYR A 192 1.83 -15.92 -21.59
CA TYR A 192 1.13 -15.98 -22.87
C TYR A 192 0.39 -17.31 -23.05
N TYR A 193 -0.88 -17.23 -23.47
CA TYR A 193 -1.77 -18.39 -23.64
C TYR A 193 -2.44 -18.37 -25.01
N ASN A 194 -2.03 -19.30 -25.89
CA ASN A 194 -2.57 -19.41 -27.27
C ASN A 194 -4.05 -19.82 -27.33
N ASP A 195 -4.59 -20.41 -26.28
CA ASP A 195 -5.93 -21.00 -26.20
C ASP A 195 -6.96 -20.07 -25.55
N ARG A 196 -6.60 -18.81 -25.28
CA ARG A 196 -7.46 -17.81 -24.61
C ARG A 196 -7.70 -16.59 -25.50
N ASN A 197 -8.88 -15.97 -25.33
CA ASN A 197 -9.28 -14.77 -26.08
C ASN A 197 -8.36 -13.57 -25.77
N ASP A 198 -7.95 -13.43 -24.51
CA ASP A 198 -6.87 -12.55 -24.09
C ASP A 198 -5.59 -13.36 -23.99
N VAL A 199 -4.61 -12.99 -24.80
CA VAL A 199 -3.43 -13.84 -25.00
C VAL A 199 -2.38 -13.64 -23.93
N TRP A 200 -2.45 -12.56 -23.15
CA TRP A 200 -1.56 -12.30 -22.01
C TRP A 200 -2.34 -12.23 -20.70
N TRP A 201 -1.84 -12.92 -19.69
CA TRP A 201 -2.42 -13.00 -18.35
C TRP A 201 -1.38 -12.66 -17.30
N VAL A 202 -1.83 -12.11 -16.17
CA VAL A 202 -1.07 -12.10 -14.93
C VAL A 202 -1.26 -13.42 -14.20
N ASN A 203 -0.15 -13.95 -13.68
CA ASN A 203 -0.06 -15.29 -13.14
C ASN A 203 0.56 -15.31 -11.75
N HIS A 204 0.12 -16.26 -10.91
CA HIS A 204 0.94 -16.74 -9.81
C HIS A 204 1.52 -18.12 -10.17
N GLY A 205 2.77 -18.15 -10.64
CA GLY A 205 3.39 -19.34 -11.21
C GLY A 205 2.69 -19.80 -12.49
N ALA A 206 2.19 -21.03 -12.53
CA ALA A 206 1.50 -21.57 -13.71
C ALA A 206 -0.01 -21.26 -13.75
N VAL A 207 -0.55 -20.59 -12.71
CA VAL A 207 -1.98 -20.33 -12.57
C VAL A 207 -2.30 -18.94 -13.11
N PRO A 208 -3.09 -18.83 -14.21
CA PRO A 208 -3.56 -17.53 -14.70
C PRO A 208 -4.64 -16.98 -13.79
N ILE A 209 -4.50 -15.72 -13.40
CA ILE A 209 -5.40 -15.04 -12.45
C ILE A 209 -6.31 -14.06 -13.20
N HIS A 210 -5.74 -13.01 -13.81
CA HIS A 210 -6.48 -11.99 -14.55
C HIS A 210 -5.84 -11.73 -15.93
N PRO A 211 -6.59 -11.21 -16.92
CA PRO A 211 -5.99 -10.72 -18.16
C PRO A 211 -4.99 -9.59 -17.87
N LEU A 212 -3.83 -9.59 -18.54
CA LEU A 212 -2.82 -8.54 -18.32
C LEU A 212 -3.34 -7.15 -18.69
N GLN A 213 -4.30 -7.07 -19.62
CA GLN A 213 -4.92 -5.82 -20.03
C GLN A 213 -5.57 -5.06 -18.85
N THR A 214 -6.10 -5.76 -17.84
CA THR A 214 -6.72 -5.08 -16.68
C THR A 214 -5.69 -4.28 -15.88
N VAL A 215 -4.46 -4.77 -15.76
CA VAL A 215 -3.34 -4.03 -15.13
C VAL A 215 -3.07 -2.75 -15.88
N PHE A 216 -3.04 -2.80 -17.22
CA PHE A 216 -2.75 -1.63 -18.04
C PHE A 216 -3.89 -0.61 -17.99
N ASP A 217 -5.14 -1.07 -18.03
CA ASP A 217 -6.31 -0.20 -17.94
C ASP A 217 -6.34 0.53 -16.58
N ASP A 218 -6.04 -0.16 -15.49
CA ASP A 218 -5.97 0.41 -14.14
C ASP A 218 -4.81 1.42 -14.00
N VAL A 219 -3.61 1.07 -14.48
CA VAL A 219 -2.44 1.97 -14.45
C VAL A 219 -2.68 3.20 -15.31
N GLN A 220 -3.25 3.04 -16.51
CA GLN A 220 -3.59 4.16 -17.38
C GLN A 220 -4.61 5.07 -16.72
N THR A 221 -5.66 4.48 -16.13
CA THR A 221 -6.69 5.21 -15.41
C THR A 221 -6.07 6.04 -14.27
N PHE A 222 -5.17 5.45 -13.48
CA PHE A 222 -4.47 6.15 -12.40
C PHE A 222 -3.59 7.30 -12.91
N LEU A 223 -2.76 7.05 -13.93
CA LEU A 223 -1.85 8.06 -14.49
C LEU A 223 -2.57 9.20 -15.22
N GLN A 224 -3.77 8.95 -15.77
CA GLN A 224 -4.59 9.99 -16.39
C GLN A 224 -5.22 10.94 -15.37
N ASN A 225 -5.36 10.51 -14.11
CA ASN A 225 -6.01 11.27 -13.04
C ASN A 225 -5.02 11.80 -11.99
N THR A 226 -3.73 11.49 -12.11
CA THR A 226 -2.69 11.89 -11.15
C THR A 226 -1.42 12.35 -11.87
N ASN A 227 -0.47 12.94 -11.13
CA ASN A 227 0.84 13.32 -11.65
C ASN A 227 1.96 12.46 -11.01
N GLU A 228 1.71 11.16 -10.91
CA GLU A 228 2.56 10.21 -10.20
C GLU A 228 3.43 9.39 -11.17
N ILE A 229 4.39 8.67 -10.61
CA ILE A 229 5.24 7.73 -11.35
C ILE A 229 4.90 6.31 -10.91
N VAL A 230 4.55 5.44 -11.84
CA VAL A 230 4.34 4.01 -11.57
C VAL A 230 5.46 3.21 -12.21
N ILE A 231 6.07 2.30 -11.44
CA ILE A 231 7.07 1.35 -11.91
C ILE A 231 6.39 0.00 -12.07
N LEU A 232 6.42 -0.52 -13.29
CA LEU A 232 6.00 -1.88 -13.60
C LEU A 232 7.24 -2.75 -13.77
N ASP A 233 7.39 -3.73 -12.89
CA ASP A 233 8.43 -4.76 -12.98
C ASP A 233 7.82 -6.01 -13.62
N PHE A 234 8.28 -6.37 -14.81
CA PHE A 234 7.84 -7.59 -15.49
C PHE A 234 8.88 -8.69 -15.29
N HIS A 235 8.55 -9.68 -14.48
CA HIS A 235 9.49 -10.76 -14.16
C HIS A 235 8.83 -12.15 -14.11
N GLU A 236 9.65 -13.19 -13.94
CA GLU A 236 9.23 -14.61 -13.85
C GLU A 236 8.30 -15.09 -14.99
N PHE A 237 8.63 -14.72 -16.23
CA PHE A 237 8.01 -15.33 -17.41
C PHE A 237 8.16 -16.86 -17.38
N PRO A 238 7.15 -17.63 -17.83
CA PRO A 238 7.22 -19.10 -17.81
C PRO A 238 8.43 -19.67 -18.56
N ASP A 239 8.87 -18.99 -19.63
CA ASP A 239 10.05 -19.33 -20.40
C ASP A 239 10.64 -18.11 -21.13
N SER A 240 11.88 -18.25 -21.63
CA SER A 240 12.60 -17.20 -22.34
C SER A 240 11.96 -16.77 -23.68
N ILE A 241 11.16 -17.64 -24.32
CA ILE A 241 10.47 -17.30 -25.57
C ILE A 241 9.35 -16.33 -25.27
N GLN A 242 8.58 -16.58 -24.21
CA GLN A 242 7.55 -15.66 -23.74
C GLN A 242 8.13 -14.32 -23.32
N ALA A 243 9.26 -14.29 -22.61
CA ALA A 243 9.95 -13.03 -22.29
C ALA A 243 10.32 -12.25 -23.57
N LEU A 244 10.85 -12.92 -24.60
CA LEU A 244 11.18 -12.30 -25.89
C LEU A 244 9.93 -11.80 -26.64
N LEU A 245 8.85 -12.57 -26.63
CA LEU A 245 7.58 -12.18 -27.25
C LEU A 245 6.98 -10.96 -26.54
N PHE A 246 7.03 -10.95 -25.20
CA PHE A 246 6.55 -9.85 -24.39
C PHE A 246 7.31 -8.56 -24.72
N MET A 247 8.65 -8.60 -24.68
CA MET A 247 9.48 -7.42 -25.00
C MET A 247 9.19 -6.88 -26.41
N ARG A 248 9.01 -7.75 -27.41
CA ARG A 248 8.67 -7.33 -28.77
C ARG A 248 7.30 -6.65 -28.84
N SER A 249 6.30 -7.21 -28.17
CA SER A 249 4.95 -6.67 -28.11
C SER A 249 4.88 -5.35 -27.34
N CYS A 250 5.64 -5.24 -26.24
CA CYS A 250 5.67 -4.04 -25.40
C CYS A 250 6.28 -2.86 -26.18
N LEU A 251 7.41 -3.08 -26.86
CA LEU A 251 8.09 -2.05 -27.66
C LEU A 251 7.22 -1.52 -28.81
N SER A 252 6.39 -2.36 -29.44
CA SER A 252 5.51 -1.92 -30.53
C SER A 252 4.28 -1.15 -30.06
N THR A 253 3.72 -1.48 -28.90
CA THR A 253 2.42 -0.93 -28.46
C THR A 253 2.56 0.29 -27.55
N TRP A 254 3.66 0.41 -26.79
CA TRP A 254 3.81 1.43 -25.76
C TRP A 254 4.50 2.72 -26.20
N SER A 255 5.32 2.68 -27.25
CA SER A 255 6.04 3.89 -27.72
C SER A 255 5.14 4.98 -28.27
N GLU A 256 3.88 4.67 -28.62
CA GLU A 256 2.99 5.60 -29.29
C GLU A 256 2.05 6.39 -28.36
N ASN A 257 1.83 5.97 -27.10
CA ASN A 257 0.67 6.48 -26.34
C ASN A 257 0.91 7.04 -24.93
N LEU A 258 1.98 6.70 -24.21
CA LEU A 258 2.10 7.11 -22.80
C LEU A 258 3.57 7.34 -22.47
N GLY A 259 3.92 8.53 -21.96
CA GLY A 259 5.27 8.93 -21.57
C GLY A 259 5.81 8.16 -20.35
N ILE A 260 5.91 6.83 -20.47
CA ILE A 260 6.29 5.90 -19.42
C ILE A 260 7.77 5.54 -19.62
N LEU A 261 8.58 5.78 -18.57
CA LEU A 261 9.96 5.31 -18.52
C LEU A 261 9.97 3.85 -18.06
N GLN A 262 10.27 2.94 -18.99
CA GLN A 262 10.40 1.51 -18.70
C GLN A 262 11.85 1.15 -18.38
N LEU A 263 12.08 0.44 -17.27
CA LEU A 263 13.33 -0.27 -16.99
C LEU A 263 13.09 -1.76 -17.26
N CYS A 264 13.19 -2.19 -18.52
CA CYS A 264 13.35 -3.61 -18.83
C CYS A 264 14.82 -3.97 -18.61
N HIS A 265 15.14 -4.61 -17.49
CA HIS A 265 16.46 -5.18 -17.30
C HIS A 265 16.60 -6.51 -18.08
N HIS A 266 17.72 -6.65 -18.79
CA HIS A 266 18.15 -7.86 -19.48
C HIS A 266 18.66 -8.95 -18.51
#